data_AF-A0A6P1DYM8-F1
#
_entry.id   AF-A0A6P1DYM8-F1
#
_cell.length_a   1.000
_cell.length_b   1.000
_cell.length_c   1.000
_cell.angle_alpha   90.00
_cell.angle_beta   90.00
_cell.angle_gamma   90.00
#
_symmetry.space_group_name_H-M   'P 1'
#
loop_
_entity.id
_entity.type
_entity.pdbx_description
1 polymer ?
#
loop_
_entity_poly.entity_id
_entity_poly.type
_entity_poly.pdbx_seq_one_letter_code
_entity_poly.pdbx_strand_id
1 'polypeptide(L)'
;MAQIEFTSPKFLPVLPEDCQVNPGAYGFELAWWLAQTLAKSGVVTSYPVGEDWGWLIEYHEGDAEFMIGCGSQSDPGEGDGDQPVAWSVFVRQVRSLKQRLQGRSAPAIAARLTTAIVMALRAEGIAVDVDELI
;
A
#
# COMPACT_ATOMS: atom_id res chain seq x y z
N MET A 1 -12.95 -4.48 -0.94
CA MET A 1 -11.59 -3.95 -0.72
C MET A 1 -10.82 -4.25 -1.99
N ALA A 2 -10.00 -3.33 -2.51
CA ALA A 2 -9.17 -3.65 -3.68
C ALA A 2 -7.81 -4.14 -3.21
N GLN A 3 -7.34 -5.25 -3.77
CA GLN A 3 -6.00 -5.78 -3.58
C GLN A 3 -5.25 -5.73 -4.92
N ILE A 4 -4.01 -5.28 -4.87
CA ILE A 4 -3.14 -5.03 -6.02
C ILE A 4 -1.88 -5.83 -5.78
N GLU A 5 -1.62 -6.82 -6.62
CA GLU A 5 -0.47 -7.72 -6.48
C GLU A 5 0.49 -7.55 -7.65
N PHE A 6 1.79 -7.62 -7.35
CA PHE A 6 2.85 -7.54 -8.34
C PHE A 6 4.16 -8.06 -7.78
N THR A 7 5.09 -8.43 -8.67
CA THR A 7 6.45 -8.82 -8.29
C THR A 7 7.45 -7.79 -8.80
N SER A 8 8.34 -7.31 -7.94
CA SER A 8 9.33 -6.31 -8.33
C SER A 8 10.55 -6.28 -7.40
N PRO A 9 11.78 -6.09 -7.93
CA PRO A 9 12.96 -5.77 -7.13
C PRO A 9 13.08 -4.26 -6.82
N LYS A 10 12.15 -3.42 -7.27
CA LYS A 10 12.26 -1.95 -7.15
C LYS A 10 12.19 -1.46 -5.70
N PHE A 11 11.51 -2.20 -4.84
CA PHE A 11 11.15 -1.78 -3.48
C PHE A 11 11.85 -2.60 -2.40
N LEU A 12 13.01 -3.15 -2.74
CA LEU A 12 13.81 -3.90 -1.78
C LEU A 12 14.22 -3.00 -0.60
N PRO A 13 14.21 -3.53 0.63
CA PRO A 13 14.62 -2.80 1.82
C PRO A 13 16.04 -2.27 1.68
N VAL A 14 16.24 -1.01 2.09
CA VAL A 14 17.57 -0.41 2.18
C VAL A 14 18.29 -0.85 3.45
N LEU A 15 17.52 -1.09 4.52
CA LEU A 15 18.03 -1.51 5.82
C LEU A 15 17.82 -3.01 6.04
N PRO A 16 18.68 -3.70 6.81
CA PRO A 16 18.55 -5.12 7.08
C PRO A 16 17.25 -5.52 7.79
N GLU A 17 16.95 -6.82 7.79
CA GLU A 17 15.82 -7.48 8.46
C GLU A 17 15.51 -6.93 9.86
N ASP A 18 16.53 -6.79 10.72
CA ASP A 18 16.36 -6.33 12.12
C ASP A 18 15.85 -4.88 12.24
N CYS A 19 15.85 -4.12 11.14
CA CYS A 19 15.31 -2.76 11.07
C CYS A 19 13.87 -2.71 10.55
N GLN A 20 13.32 -3.83 10.10
CA GLN A 20 11.94 -3.91 9.62
C GLN A 20 10.96 -3.94 10.79
N VAL A 21 9.68 -3.66 10.50
CA VAL A 21 8.62 -3.57 11.53
C VAL A 21 8.33 -4.91 12.20
N ASN A 22 8.56 -6.01 11.48
CA ASN A 22 8.43 -7.39 11.93
C ASN A 22 9.22 -8.27 10.95
N PRO A 23 9.67 -9.49 11.32
CA PRO A 23 10.36 -10.35 10.38
C PRO A 23 9.53 -10.67 9.13
N GLY A 24 10.11 -10.52 7.95
CA GLY A 24 9.44 -10.69 6.65
C GLY A 24 8.44 -9.59 6.27
N ALA A 25 8.24 -8.58 7.12
CA ALA A 25 7.29 -7.48 6.91
C ALA A 25 8.00 -6.25 6.31
N TYR A 26 8.37 -6.36 5.03
CA TYR A 26 8.94 -5.25 4.25
C TYR A 26 7.83 -4.33 3.70
N GLY A 27 8.23 -3.25 3.03
CA GLY A 27 7.31 -2.37 2.32
C GLY A 27 7.47 -0.88 2.60
N PHE A 28 8.46 -0.49 3.41
CA PHE A 28 8.74 0.92 3.68
C PHE A 28 9.05 1.67 2.38
N GLU A 29 9.93 1.12 1.56
CA GLU A 29 10.38 1.71 0.30
C GLU A 29 9.23 1.82 -0.71
N LEU A 30 8.34 0.81 -0.74
CA LEU A 30 7.12 0.83 -1.53
C LEU A 30 6.17 1.94 -1.04
N ALA A 31 5.87 1.98 0.26
CA ALA A 31 5.00 2.99 0.86
C ALA A 31 5.55 4.41 0.64
N TRP A 32 6.85 4.59 0.83
CA TRP A 32 7.55 5.86 0.65
C TRP A 32 7.56 6.33 -0.81
N TRP A 33 7.88 5.43 -1.76
CA TRP A 33 7.81 5.75 -3.17
C TRP A 33 6.39 6.07 -3.61
N LEU A 34 5.40 5.32 -3.11
CA LEU A 34 4.00 5.51 -3.45
C LEU A 34 3.47 6.85 -2.93
N ALA A 35 3.78 7.22 -1.69
CA ALA A 35 3.42 8.51 -1.10
C ALA A 35 3.94 9.69 -1.96
N GLN A 36 5.21 9.64 -2.35
CA GLN A 36 5.82 10.67 -3.20
C GLN A 36 5.20 10.70 -4.61
N THR A 37 4.91 9.54 -5.18
CA THR A 37 4.37 9.42 -6.53
C THR A 37 2.92 9.92 -6.60
N LEU A 38 2.10 9.56 -5.62
CA LEU A 38 0.73 10.06 -5.47
C LEU A 38 0.70 11.57 -5.17
N ALA A 39 1.64 12.08 -4.38
CA ALA A 39 1.71 13.52 -4.11
C ALA A 39 1.94 14.36 -5.38
N LYS A 40 2.71 13.84 -6.35
CA LYS A 40 2.91 14.50 -7.66
C LYS A 40 1.63 14.65 -8.49
N SER A 41 0.61 13.82 -8.24
CA SER A 41 -0.71 13.90 -8.88
C SER A 41 -1.77 14.55 -7.99
N GLY A 42 -1.37 15.16 -6.87
CA GLY A 42 -2.25 15.86 -5.93
C GLY A 42 -2.93 14.97 -4.89
N VAL A 43 -2.55 13.69 -4.80
CA VAL A 43 -3.04 12.76 -3.77
C VAL A 43 -2.02 12.72 -2.64
N VAL A 44 -2.19 13.61 -1.66
CA VAL A 44 -1.30 13.71 -0.49
C VAL A 44 -1.70 12.69 0.57
N THR A 45 -0.74 11.89 1.02
CA THR A 45 -0.91 10.85 2.05
C THR A 45 -0.02 11.15 3.26
N SER A 46 -0.19 10.40 4.36
CA SER A 46 0.72 10.46 5.50
C SER A 46 2.12 9.93 5.16
N TYR A 47 3.07 10.13 6.08
CA TYR A 47 4.36 9.42 6.04
C TYR A 47 4.12 7.93 6.33
N PRO A 48 4.95 7.00 5.80
CA PRO A 48 4.82 5.58 6.11
C PRO A 48 4.72 5.28 7.61
N VAL A 49 3.71 4.49 7.98
CA VAL A 49 3.46 4.01 9.33
C VAL A 49 3.67 2.49 9.34
N GLY A 50 4.40 2.00 10.34
CA GLY A 50 4.68 0.58 10.49
C GLY A 50 3.56 -0.18 11.18
N GLU A 51 3.31 -1.40 10.73
CA GLU A 51 2.33 -2.36 11.25
C GLU A 51 2.95 -3.76 11.31
N ASP A 52 2.34 -4.67 12.07
CA ASP A 52 2.87 -6.04 12.27
C ASP A 52 3.03 -6.85 10.96
N TRP A 53 2.40 -6.42 9.87
CA TRP A 53 2.36 -7.07 8.56
C TRP A 53 3.06 -6.27 7.45
N GLY A 54 3.59 -5.08 7.74
CA GLY A 54 4.26 -4.24 6.76
C GLY A 54 4.04 -2.76 7.02
N TRP A 55 3.83 -1.98 5.96
CA TRP A 55 3.74 -0.52 6.07
C TRP A 55 2.44 0.00 5.46
N LEU A 56 2.03 1.20 5.88
CA LEU A 56 0.88 1.86 5.29
C LEU A 56 1.09 3.36 5.14
N ILE A 57 0.29 3.96 4.28
CA ILE A 57 0.09 5.40 4.19
C ILE A 57 -1.41 5.71 4.27
N GLU A 58 -1.75 6.80 4.93
CA GLU A 58 -3.13 7.20 5.20
C GLU A 58 -3.56 8.30 4.24
N TYR A 59 -4.81 8.25 3.79
CA TYR A 59 -5.42 9.25 2.93
C TYR A 59 -6.73 9.75 3.53
N HIS A 60 -6.94 11.06 3.51
CA HIS A 60 -8.12 11.71 4.04
C HIS A 60 -8.79 12.57 2.97
N GLU A 61 -10.11 12.42 2.80
CA GLU A 61 -10.93 13.29 1.96
C GLU A 61 -12.29 13.53 2.61
N GLY A 62 -12.50 14.75 3.13
CA GLY A 62 -13.66 15.08 3.95
C GLY A 62 -13.72 14.21 5.20
N ASP A 63 -14.87 13.56 5.43
CA ASP A 63 -15.07 12.61 6.54
C ASP A 63 -14.54 11.19 6.24
N ALA A 64 -13.98 10.95 5.05
CA ALA A 64 -13.53 9.63 4.63
C ALA A 64 -12.03 9.46 4.88
N GLU A 65 -11.68 8.39 5.59
CA GLU A 65 -10.33 7.98 5.92
C GLU A 65 -10.01 6.65 5.25
N PHE A 66 -8.82 6.55 4.68
CA PHE A 66 -8.34 5.37 3.97
C PHE A 66 -6.95 4.99 4.44
N MET A 67 -6.76 3.68 4.57
CA MET A 67 -5.46 3.04 4.71
C MET A 67 -5.07 2.46 3.36
N ILE A 68 -3.86 2.76 2.91
CA ILE A 68 -3.21 2.14 1.77
C ILE A 68 -2.08 1.29 2.32
N GLY A 69 -2.31 -0.02 2.45
CA GLY A 69 -1.30 -0.95 2.95
C GLY A 69 -0.32 -1.36 1.85
N CYS A 70 0.94 -1.57 2.23
CA CYS A 70 2.07 -1.97 1.40
C CYS A 70 2.84 -3.07 2.16
N GLY A 71 2.62 -4.32 1.77
CA GLY A 71 3.26 -5.47 2.43
C GLY A 71 3.92 -6.40 1.43
N SER A 72 4.94 -7.12 1.89
CA SER A 72 5.58 -8.23 1.18
C SER A 72 4.90 -9.56 1.49
N GLN A 73 4.89 -10.46 0.51
CA GLN A 73 4.60 -11.88 0.69
C GLN A 73 5.94 -12.62 0.76
N SER A 74 6.64 -12.49 1.88
CA SER A 74 8.02 -12.93 2.04
C SER A 74 8.26 -13.57 3.40
N ASP A 75 9.16 -14.55 3.42
CA ASP A 75 9.75 -15.04 4.65
C ASP A 75 10.86 -14.08 5.16
N PRO A 76 11.23 -14.15 6.45
CA PRO A 76 12.33 -13.37 7.02
C PRO A 76 13.63 -13.51 6.22
N GLY A 77 14.26 -12.38 5.90
CA GLY A 77 15.50 -12.31 5.11
C GLY A 77 15.35 -12.42 3.58
N GLU A 78 14.16 -12.69 3.04
CA GLU A 78 13.97 -12.73 1.57
C GLU A 78 14.00 -11.35 0.88
N GLY A 79 13.84 -10.27 1.64
CA GLY A 79 13.91 -8.89 1.14
C GLY A 79 15.33 -8.34 1.07
N ASP A 80 16.29 -8.91 1.81
CA ASP A 80 17.65 -8.37 1.97
C ASP A 80 18.62 -8.73 0.81
N GLY A 81 18.09 -9.21 -0.32
CA GLY A 81 18.86 -9.60 -1.50
C GLY A 81 18.47 -8.85 -2.77
N ASP A 82 18.99 -9.29 -3.92
CA ASP A 82 18.67 -8.69 -5.23
C ASP A 82 17.48 -9.36 -5.95
N GLN A 83 16.78 -10.27 -5.27
CA GLN A 83 15.68 -11.03 -5.88
C GLN A 83 14.38 -10.23 -5.87
N PRO A 84 13.55 -10.31 -6.92
CA PRO A 84 12.23 -9.68 -6.90
C PRO A 84 11.35 -10.23 -5.77
N VAL A 85 10.72 -9.33 -5.02
CA VAL A 85 9.75 -9.65 -3.97
C VAL A 85 8.34 -9.59 -4.52
N ALA A 86 7.46 -10.48 -4.03
CA ALA A 86 6.02 -10.40 -4.27
C ALA A 86 5.39 -9.40 -3.29
N TRP A 87 4.71 -8.39 -3.83
CA TRP A 87 4.11 -7.29 -3.09
C TRP A 87 2.59 -7.37 -3.13
N SER A 88 1.95 -6.93 -2.05
CA SER A 88 0.50 -6.69 -1.99
C SER A 88 0.25 -5.26 -1.50
N VAL A 89 -0.54 -4.52 -2.28
CA VAL A 89 -1.06 -3.21 -1.92
C VAL A 89 -2.57 -3.29 -1.81
N PHE A 90 -3.14 -2.81 -0.72
CA PHE A 90 -4.60 -2.76 -0.56
C PHE A 90 -5.10 -1.37 -0.23
N VAL A 91 -6.31 -1.05 -0.68
CA VAL A 91 -7.00 0.19 -0.33
C VAL A 91 -8.24 -0.14 0.50
N ARG A 92 -8.24 0.33 1.76
CA ARG A 92 -9.32 0.05 2.71
C ARG A 92 -9.80 1.33 3.39
N GLN A 93 -11.11 1.58 3.32
CA GLN A 93 -11.71 2.66 4.10
C GLN A 93 -11.72 2.30 5.59
N VAL A 94 -11.11 3.16 6.41
CA VAL A 94 -11.22 3.11 7.87
C VAL A 94 -12.56 3.76 8.24
N ARG A 95 -13.35 3.06 9.05
CA ARG A 95 -14.69 3.52 9.45
C ARG A 95 -14.89 3.36 10.94
N SER A 96 -15.27 4.45 11.59
CA SER A 96 -15.77 4.43 12.97
C SER A 96 -17.04 3.58 13.08
N LEU A 97 -17.35 3.14 14.31
CA LEU A 97 -18.59 2.40 14.60
C LEU A 97 -19.84 3.17 14.14
N LYS A 98 -19.87 4.49 14.36
CA LYS A 98 -20.97 5.36 13.91
C LYS A 98 -21.12 5.35 12.38
N GLN A 99 -20.03 5.49 11.63
CA GLN A 99 -20.07 5.45 10.17
C GLN A 99 -20.54 4.09 9.64
N ARG A 100 -20.13 2.99 10.28
CA ARG A 100 -20.60 1.64 9.95
C ARG A 100 -22.11 1.50 10.16
N LEU A 101 -22.63 1.95 11.30
CA LEU A 101 -24.08 1.95 11.58
C LEU A 101 -24.88 2.81 10.62
N GLN A 102 -24.29 3.91 10.12
CA GLN A 102 -24.92 4.81 9.14
C GLN A 102 -24.77 4.32 7.69
N GLY A 103 -24.12 3.17 7.45
CA GLY A 103 -23.85 2.68 6.10
C GLY A 103 -22.95 3.61 5.27
N ARG A 104 -22.21 4.52 5.90
CA ARG A 104 -21.32 5.44 5.19
C ARG A 104 -20.17 4.65 4.58
N SER A 105 -20.04 4.73 3.26
CA SER A 105 -18.93 4.21 2.49
C SER A 105 -18.56 5.20 1.39
N ALA A 106 -17.30 5.16 0.94
CA ALA A 106 -16.78 6.01 -0.11
C ALA A 106 -16.14 5.19 -1.24
N PRO A 107 -16.89 4.31 -1.93
CA PRO A 107 -16.35 3.41 -2.94
C PRO A 107 -15.73 4.15 -4.14
N ALA A 108 -16.26 5.31 -4.51
CA ALA A 108 -15.68 6.13 -5.58
C ALA A 108 -14.27 6.64 -5.24
N ILE A 109 -14.02 6.99 -3.96
CA ILE A 109 -12.69 7.39 -3.49
C ILE A 109 -11.74 6.18 -3.51
N ALA A 110 -12.21 5.02 -3.02
CA ALA A 110 -11.45 3.77 -3.08
C ALA A 110 -11.02 3.44 -4.53
N ALA A 111 -11.96 3.46 -5.48
CA ALA A 111 -11.70 3.17 -6.89
C ALA A 111 -10.71 4.16 -7.52
N ARG A 112 -10.80 5.44 -7.18
CA ARG A 112 -9.85 6.47 -7.65
C ARG A 112 -8.44 6.23 -7.10
N LEU A 113 -8.31 5.91 -5.81
CA LEU A 113 -7.02 5.57 -5.21
C LEU A 113 -6.42 4.30 -5.85
N THR A 114 -7.20 3.22 -5.96
CA THR A 114 -6.77 1.99 -6.64
C THR A 114 -6.28 2.27 -8.05
N THR A 115 -7.04 3.05 -8.83
CA THR A 115 -6.66 3.43 -10.20
C THR A 115 -5.36 4.23 -10.23
N ALA A 116 -5.19 5.20 -9.32
CA ALA A 116 -3.98 6.01 -9.23
C ALA A 116 -2.74 5.16 -8.91
N ILE A 117 -2.87 4.20 -7.99
CA ILE A 117 -1.79 3.27 -7.61
C ILE A 117 -1.43 2.35 -8.79
N VAL A 118 -2.42 1.73 -9.44
CA VAL A 118 -2.19 0.86 -10.60
C VAL A 118 -1.51 1.62 -11.74
N MET A 119 -1.94 2.86 -12.01
CA MET A 119 -1.31 3.70 -13.02
C MET A 119 0.13 4.07 -12.65
N ALA A 120 0.41 4.37 -11.37
CA ALA A 120 1.77 4.65 -10.89
C ALA A 120 2.69 3.43 -11.07
N LEU A 121 2.25 2.23 -10.70
CA LEU A 121 3.02 0.99 -10.87
C LEU A 121 3.27 0.68 -12.35
N ARG A 122 2.24 0.79 -13.20
CA ARG A 122 2.37 0.55 -14.64
C ARG A 122 3.28 1.56 -15.33
N ALA A 123 3.34 2.82 -14.85
CA ALA A 123 4.26 3.83 -15.37
C ALA A 123 5.74 3.47 -15.12
N GLU A 124 6.02 2.64 -14.10
CA GLU A 124 7.35 2.06 -13.83
C GLU A 124 7.61 0.77 -14.62
N GLY A 125 6.70 0.38 -15.52
CA GLY A 125 6.79 -0.87 -16.28
C GLY A 125 6.49 -2.13 -15.46
N ILE A 126 5.86 -1.99 -14.29
CA ILE A 126 5.49 -3.11 -13.43
C ILE A 126 4.17 -3.71 -13.91
N ALA A 127 4.16 -5.03 -14.13
CA ALA A 127 2.94 -5.79 -14.37
C ALA A 127 2.16 -5.95 -13.06
N VAL A 128 0.85 -5.73 -13.11
CA VAL A 128 -0.01 -5.63 -11.92
C VAL A 128 -1.28 -6.41 -12.13
N ASP A 129 -1.59 -7.29 -11.17
CA ASP A 129 -2.85 -8.00 -11.04
C ASP A 129 -3.72 -7.29 -9.98
N VAL A 130 -5.02 -7.17 -10.25
CA VAL A 130 -5.96 -6.44 -9.37
C VAL A 130 -7.14 -7.32 -9.07
N ASP A 131 -7.32 -7.63 -7.78
CA ASP A 131 -8.43 -8.40 -7.28
C ASP A 131 -9.41 -7.49 -6.52
N GLU A 132 -10.67 -7.51 -6.97
CA GLU A 132 -11.78 -6.89 -6.26
C GLU A 132 -12.35 -7.89 -5.26
N LEU A 133 -11.92 -7.80 -4.00
CA LEU A 133 -12.53 -8.57 -2.92
C LEU A 133 -13.92 -7.98 -2.62
N ILE A 134 -14.95 -8.73 -3.03
CA ILE A 134 -16.39 -8.45 -2.85
C ILE A 134 -16.73 -8.38 -1.36
#